data_AF-A0A7S0C8N3-F1
#
_entry.id   AF-A0A7S0C8N3-F1
#
_cell.length_a   1.000
_cell.length_b   1.000
_cell.length_c   1.000
_cell.angle_alpha   90.00
_cell.angle_beta   90.00
_cell.angle_gamma   90.00
#
_symmetry.space_group_name_H-M   'P 1'
#
loop_
_entity.id
_entity.type
_entity.pdbx_description
1 polymer ?
#
loop_
_entity_poly.entity_id
_entity_poly.type
_entity_poly.pdbx_seq_one_letter_code
_entity_poly.pdbx_strand_id
1 'polypeptide(L)'
;MFALIAALAACHAVHSLSFLPLPFLRVRGAPFVTTFTGAPTVPIHRLVTAPNKGKEHTTPLVLLHLVPEEQQQSSVLPNESDMGLPSSPGWKKGRLDELTDWAVNDRANRPIICEYESNGLWLWTRWKGTVLSMIAVPVLLSMLVGFGVDVAAHSYSEYSWSVLAIPPTDDPLVVSLQGLNSLWEYQFTLCSLVLTFFTAEAYKHWRSVYYTTGAIQGRINDICLLVTIGSQRNNPASQELVVCCTRLLKTSHTFFWAATLTHSDGVGDRRNNEAKLGKNAIGPLLLSPEGLKGLVQAGELTMEEADSLLNSGLPPSQYTYIL
;
A
#
# COMPACT_ATOMS: atom_id res chain seq x y z
N MET A 1 2.51 15.20 -31.56
CA MET A 1 1.12 15.52 -31.20
C MET A 1 0.84 15.24 -29.72
N PHE A 2 0.92 14.00 -29.22
CA PHE A 2 0.71 13.71 -27.78
C PHE A 2 1.68 14.43 -26.81
N ALA A 3 2.95 14.60 -27.19
CA ALA A 3 3.90 15.38 -26.38
C ALA A 3 3.57 16.88 -26.34
N LEU A 4 3.01 17.43 -27.43
CA LEU A 4 2.59 18.82 -27.52
C LEU A 4 1.31 19.06 -26.69
N ILE A 5 0.38 18.09 -26.72
CA ILE A 5 -0.85 18.10 -25.92
C ILE A 5 -0.52 17.96 -24.43
N ALA A 6 0.40 17.07 -24.06
CA ALA A 6 0.85 16.91 -22.67
C ALA A 6 1.56 18.17 -22.13
N ALA A 7 2.30 18.86 -23.00
CA ALA A 7 3.03 20.05 -22.61
C ALA A 7 2.14 21.31 -22.52
N LEU A 8 1.12 21.42 -23.38
CA LEU A 8 0.07 22.45 -23.27
C LEU A 8 -0.86 22.19 -22.07
N ALA A 9 -1.17 20.91 -21.80
CA ALA A 9 -2.00 20.47 -20.68
C ALA A 9 -1.49 20.96 -19.32
N ALA A 10 -0.18 20.84 -19.12
CA ALA A 10 0.40 21.15 -17.83
C ALA A 10 1.14 22.50 -17.79
N CYS A 11 1.18 23.23 -18.92
CA CYS A 11 1.32 24.69 -18.93
C CYS A 11 0.14 25.37 -18.22
N HIS A 12 -1.10 24.93 -18.50
CA HIS A 12 -2.30 25.61 -18.00
C HIS A 12 -2.75 25.13 -16.61
N ALA A 13 -2.44 23.87 -16.23
CA ALA A 13 -2.70 23.35 -14.88
C ALA A 13 -1.97 24.16 -13.77
N VAL A 14 -0.86 24.80 -14.12
CA VAL A 14 -0.05 25.65 -13.24
C VAL A 14 -0.76 26.98 -12.96
N HIS A 15 -1.47 27.52 -13.95
CA HIS A 15 -2.22 28.76 -13.80
C HIS A 15 -3.53 28.56 -13.02
N SER A 16 -4.13 27.36 -13.07
CA SER A 16 -5.34 27.02 -12.31
C SER A 16 -5.08 26.74 -10.83
N LEU A 17 -3.86 26.35 -10.42
CA LEU A 17 -3.49 26.19 -9.00
C LEU A 17 -3.34 27.53 -8.26
N SER A 18 -3.18 28.64 -8.99
CA SER A 18 -3.13 30.00 -8.42
C SER A 18 -4.50 30.63 -8.15
N PHE A 19 -5.59 29.96 -8.55
CA PHE A 19 -6.97 30.47 -8.45
C PHE A 19 -7.94 29.52 -7.72
N LEU A 20 -7.46 28.68 -6.80
CA LEU A 20 -8.35 27.99 -5.86
C LEU A 20 -8.76 28.95 -4.72
N PRO A 21 -10.01 29.45 -4.67
CA PRO A 21 -10.53 30.04 -3.45
C PRO A 21 -10.62 28.93 -2.38
N LEU A 22 -10.09 29.20 -1.19
CA LEU A 22 -10.30 28.40 0.01
C LEU A 22 -11.81 28.09 0.17
N PRO A 23 -12.25 26.81 0.21
CA PRO A 23 -13.64 26.53 0.54
C PRO A 23 -13.80 26.49 2.06
N PHE A 24 -14.04 27.66 2.65
CA PHE A 24 -14.91 27.76 3.81
C PHE A 24 -16.31 28.05 3.30
N LEU A 25 -17.15 27.01 3.15
CA LEU A 25 -18.60 27.18 3.17
C LEU A 25 -19.29 25.85 3.47
N ARG A 26 -19.67 25.74 4.74
CA ARG A 26 -20.63 24.80 5.30
C ARG A 26 -21.99 25.01 4.62
N VAL A 27 -22.40 24.08 3.74
CA VAL A 27 -23.78 24.03 3.24
C VAL A 27 -24.47 22.83 3.87
N ARG A 28 -25.48 23.14 4.70
CA ARG A 28 -26.47 22.19 5.24
C ARG A 28 -27.42 21.76 4.13
N GLY A 29 -27.65 20.45 4.03
CA GLY A 29 -28.97 19.84 3.79
C GLY A 29 -29.53 19.80 2.37
N ALA A 30 -29.46 18.63 1.73
CA ALA A 30 -30.60 17.93 1.10
C ALA A 30 -30.15 16.53 0.60
N PRO A 31 -30.97 15.48 0.74
CA PRO A 31 -30.63 14.14 0.28
C PRO A 31 -30.88 13.98 -1.23
N PHE A 32 -29.86 13.53 -1.96
CA PHE A 32 -29.99 13.09 -3.34
C PHE A 32 -30.34 11.60 -3.34
N VAL A 33 -31.60 11.27 -3.61
CA VAL A 33 -32.07 9.90 -3.81
C VAL A 33 -31.81 9.53 -5.27
N THR A 34 -30.83 8.66 -5.50
CA THR A 34 -30.66 7.97 -6.78
C THR A 34 -31.04 6.52 -6.62
N THR A 35 -32.24 6.18 -7.07
CA THR A 35 -32.75 4.82 -7.20
C THR A 35 -32.01 4.16 -8.36
N PHE A 36 -31.05 3.28 -8.08
CA PHE A 36 -30.47 2.39 -9.09
C PHE A 36 -31.07 0.99 -8.89
N THR A 37 -31.98 0.63 -9.78
CA THR A 37 -32.62 -0.68 -9.82
C THR A 37 -31.74 -1.70 -10.52
N GLY A 38 -31.53 -2.86 -9.88
CA GLY A 38 -31.35 -4.14 -10.57
C GLY A 38 -29.95 -4.72 -10.58
N ALA A 39 -29.61 -5.48 -9.54
CA ALA A 39 -28.78 -6.67 -9.68
C ALA A 39 -29.38 -7.79 -8.80
N PRO A 40 -29.63 -9.00 -9.34
CA PRO A 40 -30.29 -10.07 -8.60
C PRO A 40 -29.36 -10.69 -7.57
N THR A 41 -29.72 -10.57 -6.28
CA THR A 41 -29.12 -11.33 -5.19
C THR A 41 -29.59 -12.78 -5.23
N VAL A 42 -28.65 -13.70 -5.38
CA VAL A 42 -28.84 -15.14 -5.18
C VAL A 42 -29.14 -15.37 -3.68
N PRO A 43 -30.27 -16.03 -3.32
CA PRO A 43 -30.59 -16.28 -1.92
C PRO A 43 -29.71 -17.42 -1.36
N ILE A 44 -28.85 -17.07 -0.41
CA ILE A 44 -28.19 -18.05 0.46
C ILE A 44 -29.25 -18.53 1.46
N HIS A 45 -29.72 -19.75 1.28
CA HIS A 45 -30.54 -20.44 2.28
C HIS A 45 -29.74 -20.62 3.57
N ARG A 46 -30.00 -19.74 4.54
CA ARG A 46 -29.54 -19.89 5.93
C ARG A 46 -30.48 -20.89 6.61
N LEU A 47 -30.01 -22.11 6.84
CA LEU A 47 -30.64 -23.08 7.73
C LEU A 47 -30.68 -22.50 9.15
N VAL A 48 -31.84 -21.97 9.52
CA VAL A 48 -32.15 -21.58 10.90
C VAL A 48 -32.62 -22.85 11.62
N THR A 49 -31.73 -23.50 12.35
CA THR A 49 -32.10 -24.51 13.34
C THR A 49 -32.59 -23.82 14.61
N ALA A 50 -33.81 -24.17 15.04
CA ALA A 50 -34.47 -23.66 16.22
C ALA A 50 -33.70 -23.98 17.53
N PRO A 51 -33.76 -23.11 18.56
CA PRO A 51 -33.16 -23.42 19.85
C PRO A 51 -34.04 -24.38 20.65
N ASN A 52 -33.46 -25.52 21.01
CA ASN A 52 -34.03 -26.52 21.89
C ASN A 52 -33.91 -26.03 23.34
N LYS A 53 -35.04 -25.83 24.03
CA LYS A 53 -35.09 -25.48 25.46
C LYS A 53 -34.74 -26.72 26.27
N GLY A 54 -33.60 -26.71 26.97
CA GLY A 54 -33.25 -27.81 27.86
C GLY A 54 -32.07 -27.52 28.78
N LYS A 55 -32.41 -27.29 30.06
CA LYS A 55 -31.61 -27.50 31.27
C LYS A 55 -30.37 -26.63 31.46
N GLU A 56 -30.56 -25.59 32.27
CA GLU A 56 -29.49 -24.89 32.99
C GLU A 56 -28.79 -25.87 33.95
N HIS A 57 -27.53 -26.20 33.63
CA HIS A 57 -26.59 -26.73 34.61
C HIS A 57 -25.65 -25.59 35.00
N THR A 58 -25.80 -25.12 36.23
CA THR A 58 -24.95 -24.13 36.88
C THR A 58 -23.59 -24.75 37.18
N THR A 59 -22.58 -24.47 36.36
CA THR A 59 -21.17 -24.70 36.71
C THR A 59 -20.61 -23.47 37.43
N PRO A 60 -19.87 -23.64 38.54
CA PRO A 60 -19.32 -22.54 39.30
C PRO A 60 -18.19 -21.85 38.54
N LEU A 61 -18.26 -20.52 38.60
CA LEU A 61 -17.31 -19.56 38.06
C LEU A 61 -15.97 -19.72 38.80
N VAL A 62 -14.98 -20.34 38.15
CA VAL A 62 -13.60 -20.40 38.67
C VAL A 62 -12.99 -19.00 38.50
N LEU A 63 -12.92 -18.29 39.62
CA LEU A 63 -12.22 -17.01 39.76
C LEU A 63 -10.71 -17.28 39.54
N LEU A 64 -10.21 -17.00 38.33
CA LEU A 64 -8.78 -16.96 38.06
C LEU A 64 -8.17 -15.82 38.87
N HIS A 65 -7.47 -16.19 39.92
CA HIS A 65 -6.65 -15.31 40.75
C HIS A 65 -5.54 -14.75 39.86
N LEU A 66 -5.67 -13.49 39.45
CA LEU A 66 -4.59 -12.76 38.77
C LEU A 66 -3.45 -12.58 39.76
N VAL A 67 -2.31 -13.17 39.43
CA VAL A 67 -1.02 -12.94 40.09
C VAL A 67 -0.51 -11.57 39.64
N PRO A 68 -0.21 -10.62 40.54
CA PRO A 68 0.44 -9.39 40.14
C PRO A 68 1.92 -9.70 39.90
N GLU A 69 2.31 -9.76 38.63
CA GLU A 69 3.71 -9.82 38.23
C GLU A 69 4.28 -8.40 38.28
N GLU A 70 5.02 -8.10 39.36
CA GLU A 70 5.75 -6.85 39.53
C GLU A 70 7.02 -6.90 38.68
N GLN A 71 6.90 -6.61 37.38
CA GLN A 71 8.07 -6.38 36.52
C GLN A 71 8.50 -4.91 36.60
N GLN A 72 9.60 -4.70 37.31
CA GLN A 72 10.35 -3.45 37.38
C GLN A 72 11.06 -3.23 36.02
N GLN A 73 10.33 -2.67 35.06
CA GLN A 73 10.85 -2.35 33.74
C GLN A 73 11.41 -0.92 33.73
N SER A 74 12.72 -0.80 33.54
CA SER A 74 13.41 0.47 33.36
C SER A 74 12.84 1.19 32.13
N SER A 75 12.12 2.28 32.36
CA SER A 75 11.60 3.17 31.33
C SER A 75 12.72 3.99 30.70
N VAL A 76 13.44 3.38 29.76
CA VAL A 76 14.03 4.17 28.67
C VAL A 76 12.83 4.63 27.84
N LEU A 77 12.35 5.84 28.12
CA LEU A 77 11.31 6.48 27.31
C LEU A 77 11.82 6.51 25.86
N PRO A 78 11.18 5.81 24.92
CA PRO A 78 11.55 5.95 23.51
C PRO A 78 11.36 7.41 23.12
N ASN A 79 12.36 8.00 22.47
CA ASN A 79 12.26 9.36 21.96
C ASN A 79 10.93 9.53 21.21
N GLU A 80 10.12 10.49 21.67
CA GLU A 80 8.80 10.83 21.12
C GLU A 80 8.82 11.10 19.61
N SER A 81 10.01 11.34 19.04
CA SER A 81 10.23 11.53 17.61
C SER A 81 10.07 10.27 16.75
N ASP A 82 10.01 9.07 17.34
CA ASP A 82 9.93 7.79 16.59
C ASP A 82 8.60 7.05 16.75
N MET A 83 7.66 7.55 17.56
CA MET A 83 6.31 7.00 17.63
C MET A 83 5.52 7.35 16.36
N GLY A 84 5.21 6.33 15.55
CA GLY A 84 4.29 6.45 14.43
C GLY A 84 4.91 6.79 13.06
N LEU A 85 6.24 6.87 12.94
CA LEU A 85 6.85 6.99 11.61
C LEU A 85 6.79 5.65 10.86
N PRO A 86 6.27 5.61 9.60
CA PRO A 86 6.53 4.49 8.71
C PRO A 86 8.04 4.43 8.49
N SER A 87 8.63 3.27 8.76
CA SER A 87 10.05 3.00 8.62
C SER A 87 10.53 3.51 7.25
N SER A 88 11.36 4.56 7.26
CA SER A 88 11.82 5.16 6.00
C SER A 88 12.60 4.13 5.18
N PRO A 89 12.30 3.94 3.87
CA PRO A 89 12.90 2.90 3.05
C PRO A 89 14.24 3.41 2.53
N GLY A 90 15.31 2.81 3.03
CA GLY A 90 16.68 3.13 2.70
C GLY A 90 17.54 1.98 3.18
N TRP A 91 17.94 1.12 2.25
CA TRP A 91 18.80 -0.02 2.55
C TRP A 91 20.17 0.48 3.03
N LYS A 92 20.46 0.25 4.31
CA LYS A 92 21.80 0.39 4.91
C LYS A 92 22.32 -1.01 5.21
N LYS A 93 23.64 -1.21 5.10
CA LYS A 93 24.31 -2.47 5.48
C LYS A 93 24.04 -2.72 6.98
N GLY A 94 23.52 -3.91 7.34
CA GLY A 94 23.04 -4.24 8.69
C GLY A 94 21.52 -4.17 8.90
N ARG A 95 20.74 -3.66 7.93
CA ARG A 95 19.27 -3.60 8.03
C ARG A 95 18.58 -4.95 7.83
N LEU A 96 19.24 -5.90 7.16
CA LEU A 96 18.72 -7.27 7.07
C LEU A 96 18.67 -7.88 8.47
N ASP A 97 19.75 -7.73 9.24
CA ASP A 97 19.80 -8.19 10.64
C ASP A 97 18.75 -7.45 11.49
N GLU A 98 18.55 -6.14 11.29
CA GLU A 98 17.49 -5.38 11.97
C GLU A 98 16.07 -5.83 11.58
N LEU A 99 15.83 -6.18 10.31
CA LEU A 99 14.55 -6.72 9.84
C LEU A 99 14.33 -8.15 10.31
N THR A 100 15.38 -8.96 10.39
CA THR A 100 15.36 -10.32 10.96
C THR A 100 15.06 -10.24 12.45
N ASP A 101 15.78 -9.41 13.20
CA ASP A 101 15.53 -9.15 14.63
C ASP A 101 14.10 -8.62 14.85
N TRP A 102 13.60 -7.78 13.95
CA TRP A 102 12.22 -7.28 14.00
C TRP A 102 11.19 -8.39 13.71
N ALA A 103 11.46 -9.26 12.74
CA ALA A 103 10.57 -10.36 12.36
C ALA A 103 10.51 -11.47 13.43
N VAL A 104 11.61 -11.67 14.16
CA VAL A 104 11.76 -12.70 15.20
C VAL A 104 11.34 -12.18 16.59
N ASN A 105 11.07 -10.88 16.75
CA ASN A 105 10.69 -10.32 18.05
C ASN A 105 9.32 -10.82 18.53
N ASP A 106 9.30 -11.57 19.64
CA ASP A 106 8.08 -12.12 20.25
C ASP A 106 7.16 -11.07 20.88
N ARG A 107 7.64 -9.83 21.09
CA ARG A 107 6.83 -8.74 21.63
C ARG A 107 6.08 -8.03 20.50
N ALA A 108 4.79 -7.79 20.69
CA ALA A 108 4.00 -6.93 19.82
C ALA A 108 4.56 -5.50 19.84
N ASN A 109 5.50 -5.22 18.93
CA ASN A 109 6.30 -4.00 18.96
C ASN A 109 5.52 -2.76 18.49
N ARG A 110 4.29 -2.95 17.98
CA ARG A 110 3.32 -1.90 17.63
C ARG A 110 1.89 -2.42 17.84
N PRO A 111 0.90 -1.54 18.11
CA PRO A 111 -0.50 -1.90 17.95
C PRO A 111 -0.72 -2.43 16.52
N ILE A 112 -1.44 -3.55 16.40
CA ILE A 112 -1.68 -4.29 15.14
C ILE A 112 -2.25 -3.38 14.04
N ILE A 113 -2.91 -2.30 14.45
CA ILE A 113 -3.35 -1.20 13.58
C ILE A 113 -2.90 0.09 14.26
N CYS A 114 -1.89 0.78 13.71
CA CYS A 114 -1.64 2.16 14.10
C CYS A 114 -2.83 2.99 13.62
N GLU A 115 -3.58 3.57 14.54
CA GLU A 115 -4.62 4.54 14.19
C GLU A 115 -3.94 5.72 13.47
N TYR A 116 -4.38 5.98 12.25
CA TYR A 116 -3.83 7.06 11.46
C TYR A 116 -4.40 8.39 11.96
N GLU A 117 -3.64 9.11 12.77
CA GLU A 117 -3.97 10.49 13.14
C GLU A 117 -3.60 11.44 11.99
N SER A 118 -4.59 11.86 11.21
CA SER A 118 -4.38 12.73 10.07
C SER A 118 -4.18 14.19 10.50
N ASN A 119 -2.93 14.62 10.70
CA ASN A 119 -2.63 16.06 10.75
C ASN A 119 -2.44 16.59 9.32
N GLY A 120 -3.40 17.38 8.85
CA GLY A 120 -3.40 17.92 7.48
C GLY A 120 -2.15 18.73 7.14
N LEU A 121 -1.66 19.57 8.06
CA LEU A 121 -0.45 20.37 7.84
C LEU A 121 0.80 19.48 7.72
N TRP A 122 0.87 18.44 8.56
CA TRP A 122 1.97 17.49 8.51
C TRP A 122 2.03 16.75 7.16
N LEU A 123 0.88 16.34 6.61
CA LEU A 123 0.77 15.72 5.29
C LEU A 123 1.38 16.59 4.18
N TRP A 124 1.15 17.91 4.22
CA TRP A 124 1.72 18.85 3.24
C TRP A 124 3.23 19.00 3.35
N THR A 125 3.81 18.81 4.54
CA THR A 125 5.28 18.86 4.71
C THR A 125 5.98 17.57 4.26
N ARG A 126 5.24 16.48 4.01
CA ARG A 126 5.82 15.22 3.60
C ARG A 126 6.11 15.21 2.10
N TRP A 127 7.39 15.06 1.76
CA TRP A 127 7.80 14.88 0.37
C TRP A 127 7.68 13.42 -0.07
N LYS A 128 8.17 12.46 0.70
CA LYS A 128 8.22 11.05 0.26
C LYS A 128 6.82 10.42 0.29
N GLY A 129 6.45 9.76 -0.81
CA GLY A 129 5.20 9.01 -0.92
C GLY A 129 3.97 9.89 -1.10
N THR A 130 4.14 11.20 -1.30
CA THR A 130 3.04 12.10 -1.65
C THR A 130 2.90 12.24 -3.15
N VAL A 131 1.69 12.60 -3.58
CA VAL A 131 1.37 12.90 -4.99
C VAL A 131 2.38 13.89 -5.57
N LEU A 132 2.79 14.90 -4.79
CA LEU A 132 3.76 15.90 -5.20
C LEU A 132 5.09 15.28 -5.64
N SER A 133 5.62 14.29 -4.91
CA SER A 133 6.87 13.64 -5.31
C SER A 133 6.76 12.82 -6.60
N MET A 134 5.57 12.31 -6.92
CA MET A 134 5.32 11.57 -8.15
C MET A 134 5.10 12.50 -9.34
N ILE A 135 4.45 13.64 -9.13
CA ILE A 135 4.09 14.58 -10.21
C ILE A 135 5.03 15.77 -10.37
N ALA A 136 5.99 15.98 -9.47
CA ALA A 136 6.85 17.17 -9.49
C ALA A 136 7.59 17.33 -10.82
N VAL A 137 8.20 16.26 -11.33
CA VAL A 137 8.92 16.29 -12.61
C VAL A 137 8.00 16.62 -13.79
N PRO A 138 6.89 15.90 -14.04
CA PRO A 138 6.02 16.24 -15.16
C PRO A 138 5.38 17.63 -15.01
N VAL A 139 5.06 18.08 -13.78
CA VAL A 139 4.59 19.44 -13.54
C VAL A 139 5.65 20.47 -13.92
N LEU A 140 6.89 20.31 -13.48
CA LEU A 140 7.99 21.22 -13.82
C LEU A 140 8.27 21.25 -15.32
N LEU A 141 8.30 20.08 -15.98
CA LEU A 141 8.48 20.02 -17.44
C LEU A 141 7.39 20.79 -18.18
N SER A 142 6.17 20.76 -17.66
CA SER A 142 5.05 21.41 -18.31
C SER A 142 4.95 22.89 -18.00
N MET A 143 5.37 23.32 -16.79
CA MET A 143 5.66 24.72 -16.49
C MET A 143 6.69 25.28 -17.48
N LEU A 144 7.77 24.54 -17.73
CA LEU A 144 8.83 24.96 -18.65
C LEU A 144 8.33 25.06 -20.10
N VAL A 145 7.55 24.10 -20.57
CA VAL A 145 6.98 24.20 -21.93
C VAL A 145 5.98 25.34 -22.00
N GLY A 146 5.19 25.55 -20.95
CA GLY A 146 4.29 26.67 -20.87
C GLY A 146 4.95 28.02 -20.97
N PHE A 147 5.99 28.21 -20.16
CA PHE A 147 6.86 29.38 -20.23
C PHE A 147 7.47 29.54 -21.64
N GLY A 148 7.92 28.44 -22.26
CA GLY A 148 8.45 28.47 -23.62
C GLY A 148 7.42 28.91 -24.68
N VAL A 149 6.17 28.47 -24.56
CA VAL A 149 5.07 28.88 -25.44
C VAL A 149 4.73 30.36 -25.23
N ASP A 150 4.72 30.84 -23.98
CA ASP A 150 4.48 32.24 -23.67
C ASP A 150 5.58 33.17 -24.24
N VAL A 151 6.86 32.80 -24.07
CA VAL A 151 7.98 33.53 -24.66
C VAL A 151 7.92 33.50 -26.19
N ALA A 152 7.57 32.37 -26.79
CA ALA A 152 7.39 32.27 -28.23
C ALA A 152 6.25 33.20 -28.71
N ALA A 153 5.10 33.20 -28.04
CA ALA A 153 3.97 34.07 -28.38
C ALA A 153 4.35 35.55 -28.33
N HIS A 154 5.08 35.99 -27.30
CA HIS A 154 5.60 37.36 -27.21
C HIS A 154 6.59 37.69 -28.34
N SER A 155 7.41 36.73 -28.78
CA SER A 155 8.42 36.96 -29.83
C SER A 155 7.84 37.03 -31.24
N TYR A 156 6.70 36.37 -31.48
CA TYR A 156 6.06 36.30 -32.80
C TYR A 156 4.86 37.24 -32.96
N SER A 157 4.38 37.85 -31.87
CA SER A 157 3.28 38.81 -31.95
C SER A 157 3.73 40.17 -32.49
N GLU A 158 2.84 40.82 -33.23
CA GLU A 158 2.98 42.21 -33.66
C GLU A 158 2.69 43.21 -32.52
N TYR A 159 1.98 42.77 -31.47
CA TYR A 159 1.62 43.60 -30.32
C TYR A 159 2.56 43.32 -29.14
N SER A 160 3.07 44.39 -28.51
CA SER A 160 3.80 44.26 -27.26
C SER A 160 2.85 44.37 -26.07
N TRP A 161 2.80 43.37 -25.20
CA TRP A 161 2.20 43.46 -23.87
C TRP A 161 3.22 43.12 -22.79
N SER A 162 2.89 43.39 -21.52
CA SER A 162 3.77 43.04 -20.41
C SER A 162 3.70 41.55 -20.11
N VAL A 163 4.80 40.96 -19.61
CA VAL A 163 4.96 39.51 -19.38
C VAL A 163 3.89 38.86 -18.48
N LEU A 164 3.13 39.66 -17.71
CA LEU A 164 2.06 39.19 -16.83
C LEU A 164 0.68 39.76 -17.22
N ALA A 165 0.59 40.51 -18.32
CA ALA A 165 -0.67 40.99 -18.85
C ALA A 165 -1.31 39.94 -19.77
N ILE A 166 -2.64 40.02 -19.84
CA ILE A 166 -3.43 39.20 -20.75
C ILE A 166 -3.14 39.68 -22.19
N PRO A 167 -2.84 38.77 -23.14
CA PRO A 167 -2.57 39.15 -24.52
C PRO A 167 -3.83 39.77 -25.16
N PRO A 168 -3.67 40.72 -26.11
CA PRO A 168 -4.80 41.34 -26.80
C PRO A 168 -5.56 40.29 -27.63
N THR A 169 -6.89 40.35 -27.61
CA THR A 169 -7.77 39.39 -28.30
C THR A 169 -7.73 39.51 -29.82
N ASP A 170 -7.27 40.64 -30.34
CA ASP A 170 -7.27 40.94 -31.78
C ASP A 170 -6.05 40.35 -32.51
N ASP A 171 -5.09 39.78 -31.77
CA ASP A 171 -3.91 39.14 -32.35
C ASP A 171 -4.30 37.84 -33.09
N PRO A 172 -3.96 37.70 -34.40
CA PRO A 172 -4.31 36.51 -35.19
C PRO A 172 -3.76 35.21 -34.59
N LEU A 173 -2.62 35.25 -33.89
CA LEU A 173 -2.06 34.09 -33.20
C LEU A 173 -2.97 33.66 -32.05
N VAL A 174 -3.42 34.59 -31.22
CA VAL A 174 -4.31 34.33 -30.08
C VAL A 174 -5.66 33.80 -30.54
N VAL A 175 -6.23 34.39 -31.60
CA VAL A 175 -7.48 33.91 -32.21
C VAL A 175 -7.34 32.47 -32.71
N SER A 176 -6.21 32.11 -33.32
CA SER A 176 -5.97 30.73 -33.76
C SER A 176 -5.87 29.72 -32.61
N LEU A 177 -5.33 30.15 -31.45
CA LEU A 177 -5.21 29.32 -30.25
C LEU A 177 -6.55 29.15 -29.52
N GLN A 178 -7.54 30.01 -29.74
CA GLN A 178 -8.84 29.91 -29.10
C GLN A 178 -9.54 28.57 -29.38
N GLY A 179 -9.34 27.99 -30.56
CA GLY A 179 -9.86 26.66 -30.91
C GLY A 179 -9.30 25.53 -30.03
N LEU A 180 -8.05 25.68 -29.54
CA LEU A 180 -7.47 24.72 -28.60
C LEU A 180 -8.16 24.74 -27.24
N ASN A 181 -8.72 25.87 -26.82
CA ASN A 181 -9.46 25.94 -25.55
C ASN A 181 -10.71 25.04 -25.60
N SER A 182 -11.48 25.08 -26.69
CA SER A 182 -12.64 24.19 -26.85
C SER A 182 -12.24 22.72 -26.90
N LEU A 183 -11.19 22.37 -27.64
CA LEU A 183 -10.66 20.99 -27.67
C LEU A 183 -10.21 20.53 -26.27
N TRP A 184 -9.57 21.43 -25.52
CA TRP A 184 -9.09 21.19 -24.18
C TRP A 184 -10.22 20.89 -23.21
N GLU A 185 -11.31 21.66 -23.24
CA GLU A 185 -12.50 21.44 -22.41
C GLU A 185 -13.06 20.02 -22.61
N TYR A 186 -13.19 19.58 -23.87
CA TYR A 186 -13.62 18.21 -24.18
C TYR A 186 -12.65 17.14 -23.64
N GLN A 187 -11.34 17.33 -23.87
CA GLN A 187 -10.32 16.40 -23.42
C GLN A 187 -10.27 16.32 -21.89
N PHE A 188 -10.42 17.44 -21.19
CA PHE A 188 -10.44 17.52 -19.74
C PHE A 188 -11.63 16.77 -19.15
N THR A 189 -12.83 16.94 -19.71
CA THR A 189 -14.02 16.19 -19.29
C THR A 189 -13.83 14.68 -19.50
N LEU A 190 -13.35 14.27 -20.68
CA LEU A 190 -13.12 12.85 -20.97
C LEU A 190 -12.06 12.24 -20.05
N CYS A 191 -10.94 12.95 -19.83
CA CYS A 191 -9.88 12.51 -18.95
C CYS A 191 -10.37 12.37 -17.50
N SER A 192 -11.13 13.35 -16.99
CA SER A 192 -11.70 13.31 -15.65
C SER A 192 -12.64 12.13 -15.47
N LEU A 193 -13.46 11.82 -16.49
CA LEU A 193 -14.37 10.68 -16.48
C LEU A 193 -13.59 9.35 -16.41
N VAL A 194 -12.63 9.16 -17.32
CA VAL A 194 -11.81 7.94 -17.38
C VAL A 194 -11.01 7.76 -16.08
N LEU A 195 -10.38 8.82 -15.60
CA LEU A 195 -9.60 8.78 -14.36
C LEU A 195 -10.46 8.42 -13.16
N THR A 196 -11.68 8.98 -13.07
CA THR A 196 -12.61 8.68 -11.97
C THR A 196 -13.02 7.21 -11.97
N PHE A 197 -13.42 6.66 -13.13
CA PHE A 197 -13.79 5.25 -13.24
C PHE A 197 -12.62 4.31 -12.96
N PHE A 198 -11.46 4.59 -13.56
CA PHE A 198 -10.27 3.79 -13.36
C PHE A 198 -9.82 3.81 -11.89
N THR A 199 -9.77 4.99 -11.27
CA THR A 199 -9.37 5.14 -9.86
C THR A 199 -10.34 4.42 -8.93
N ALA A 200 -11.64 4.47 -9.22
CA ALA A 200 -12.64 3.76 -8.45
C ALA A 200 -12.45 2.22 -8.52
N GLU A 201 -12.22 1.66 -9.70
CA GLU A 201 -11.96 0.22 -9.87
C GLU A 201 -10.62 -0.20 -9.28
N ALA A 202 -9.56 0.58 -9.48
CA ALA A 202 -8.26 0.34 -8.87
C ALA A 202 -8.35 0.34 -7.33
N TYR A 203 -9.12 1.27 -6.75
CA TYR A 203 -9.34 1.32 -5.31
C TYR A 203 -10.13 0.12 -4.78
N LYS A 204 -11.17 -0.32 -5.50
CA LYS A 204 -11.91 -1.55 -5.15
C LYS A 204 -10.98 -2.77 -5.18
N HIS A 205 -10.16 -2.89 -6.22
CA HIS A 205 -9.19 -3.98 -6.34
C HIS A 205 -8.17 -3.96 -5.20
N TRP A 206 -7.54 -2.80 -4.94
CA TRP A 206 -6.59 -2.63 -3.82
C TRP A 206 -7.21 -3.03 -2.48
N ARG A 207 -8.43 -2.55 -2.20
CA ARG A 207 -9.16 -2.88 -0.97
C ARG A 207 -9.46 -4.37 -0.87
N SER A 208 -9.83 -5.02 -1.97
CA SER A 208 -10.04 -6.48 -2.01
C SER A 208 -8.76 -7.22 -1.65
N VAL A 209 -7.63 -6.88 -2.28
CA VAL A 209 -6.33 -7.50 -1.98
C VAL A 209 -5.93 -7.28 -0.52
N TYR A 210 -6.12 -6.07 0.00
CA TYR A 210 -5.83 -5.74 1.39
C TYR A 210 -6.64 -6.60 2.36
N TYR A 211 -7.95 -6.71 2.17
CA TYR A 211 -8.80 -7.53 3.04
C TYR A 211 -8.51 -9.02 2.90
N THR A 212 -8.27 -9.52 1.68
CA THR A 212 -7.87 -10.92 1.48
C THR A 212 -6.56 -11.23 2.20
N THR A 213 -5.58 -10.34 2.13
CA THR A 213 -4.28 -10.49 2.82
C THR A 213 -4.49 -10.54 4.34
N GLY A 214 -5.25 -9.59 4.90
CA GLY A 214 -5.56 -9.58 6.32
C GLY A 214 -6.35 -10.82 6.76
N ALA A 215 -7.28 -11.31 5.94
CA ALA A 215 -8.03 -12.53 6.21
C ALA A 215 -7.13 -13.78 6.23
N ILE A 216 -6.18 -13.90 5.27
CA ILE A 216 -5.20 -14.99 5.25
C ILE A 216 -4.34 -14.97 6.52
N GLN A 217 -3.82 -13.79 6.89
CA GLN A 217 -3.02 -13.64 8.11
C GLN A 217 -3.81 -14.02 9.36
N GLY A 218 -5.07 -13.60 9.47
CA GLY A 218 -5.96 -14.00 10.57
C GLY A 218 -6.18 -15.51 10.62
N ARG A 219 -6.38 -16.17 9.46
CA ARG A 219 -6.55 -17.63 9.40
C ARG A 219 -5.31 -18.41 9.76
N ILE A 220 -4.13 -17.95 9.37
CA ILE A 220 -2.86 -18.58 9.79
C ILE A 220 -2.74 -18.50 11.32
N ASN A 221 -3.07 -17.36 11.92
CA ASN A 221 -3.07 -17.22 13.38
C ASN A 221 -4.09 -18.14 14.06
N ASP A 222 -5.30 -18.26 13.52
CA ASP A 222 -6.31 -19.21 14.02
C ASP A 222 -5.78 -20.65 14.01
N ILE A 223 -5.12 -21.07 12.92
CA ILE A 223 -4.53 -22.41 12.80
C ILE A 223 -3.42 -22.61 13.84
N CYS A 224 -2.52 -21.63 14.01
CA CYS A 224 -1.46 -21.70 15.00
C CYS A 224 -2.03 -21.83 16.43
N LEU A 225 -3.11 -21.10 16.74
CA LEU A 225 -3.81 -21.21 18.01
C LEU A 225 -4.42 -22.61 18.21
N LEU A 226 -5.08 -23.17 17.19
CA LEU A 226 -5.66 -24.52 17.26
C LEU A 226 -4.60 -25.60 17.46
N VAL A 227 -3.48 -25.51 16.74
CA VAL A 227 -2.33 -26.42 16.90
C VAL A 227 -1.77 -26.33 18.31
N THR A 228 -1.64 -25.12 18.86
CA THR A 228 -1.16 -24.89 20.22
C THR A 228 -2.13 -25.46 21.27
N ILE A 229 -3.44 -25.22 21.14
CA ILE A 229 -4.47 -25.73 22.08
C ILE A 229 -4.58 -27.26 22.03
N GLY A 230 -4.45 -27.84 20.84
CA GLY A 230 -4.50 -29.28 20.63
C GLY A 230 -3.26 -30.04 21.10
N SER A 231 -2.15 -29.33 21.33
CA SER A 231 -0.89 -29.94 21.77
C SER A 231 -0.94 -30.44 23.22
N GLN A 232 -0.26 -31.55 23.50
CA GLN A 232 -0.18 -32.08 24.85
C GLN A 232 0.68 -31.16 25.72
N ARG A 233 0.11 -30.68 26.83
CA ARG A 233 0.84 -29.85 27.81
C ARG A 233 2.00 -30.61 28.44
N ASN A 234 3.12 -29.91 28.65
CA ASN A 234 4.34 -30.44 29.27
C ASN A 234 4.99 -31.64 28.54
N ASN A 235 4.65 -31.88 27.27
CA ASN A 235 5.34 -32.84 26.43
C ASN A 235 6.31 -32.11 25.49
N PRO A 236 7.64 -32.29 25.63
CA PRO A 236 8.62 -31.60 24.79
C PRO A 236 8.44 -31.90 23.30
N ALA A 237 8.08 -33.13 22.93
CA ALA A 237 7.85 -33.50 21.54
C ALA A 237 6.62 -32.78 20.94
N SER A 238 5.57 -32.54 21.75
CA SER A 238 4.41 -31.76 21.31
C SER A 238 4.75 -30.28 21.13
N GLN A 239 5.58 -29.72 22.01
CA GLN A 239 6.04 -28.34 21.89
C GLN A 239 6.89 -28.14 20.62
N GLU A 240 7.82 -29.05 20.36
CA GLU A 240 8.65 -29.02 19.15
C GLU A 240 7.80 -29.11 17.87
N LEU A 241 6.78 -29.96 17.86
CA LEU A 241 5.85 -30.07 16.73
C LEU A 241 5.07 -28.77 16.50
N VAL A 242 4.58 -28.12 17.56
CA VAL A 242 3.85 -26.83 17.45
C VAL A 242 4.77 -25.75 16.85
N VAL A 243 6.02 -25.67 17.32
CA VAL A 243 7.02 -24.72 16.81
C VAL A 243 7.30 -25.00 15.34
N CYS A 244 7.51 -26.26 14.97
CA CYS A 244 7.75 -26.67 13.59
C CYS A 244 6.57 -26.30 12.68
N CYS A 245 5.34 -26.69 13.01
CA CYS A 245 4.16 -26.36 12.22
C CYS A 245 3.95 -24.85 12.07
N THR A 246 4.14 -24.08 13.15
CA THR A 246 3.99 -22.61 13.11
C THR A 246 5.04 -21.96 12.20
N ARG A 247 6.30 -22.40 12.28
CA ARG A 247 7.41 -21.94 11.43
C ARG A 247 7.16 -22.26 9.95
N LEU A 248 6.73 -23.48 9.64
CA LEU A 248 6.44 -23.89 8.26
C LEU A 248 5.26 -23.09 7.66
N LEU A 249 4.18 -22.87 8.43
CA LEU A 249 3.05 -22.05 7.98
C LEU A 249 3.46 -20.60 7.68
N LYS A 250 4.26 -19.98 8.56
CA LYS A 250 4.80 -18.62 8.34
C LYS A 250 5.73 -18.57 7.12
N THR A 251 6.58 -19.57 6.94
CA THR A 251 7.52 -19.65 5.82
C THR A 251 6.77 -19.86 4.50
N SER A 252 5.80 -20.77 4.46
CA SER A 252 4.92 -21.02 3.31
C SER A 252 4.19 -19.75 2.87
N HIS A 253 3.64 -18.99 3.83
CA HIS A 253 3.01 -17.69 3.57
C HIS A 253 4.00 -16.65 3.04
N THR A 254 5.21 -16.60 3.59
CA THR A 254 6.28 -15.71 3.09
C THR A 254 6.66 -16.06 1.65
N PHE A 255 6.78 -17.35 1.33
CA PHE A 255 7.03 -17.83 -0.03
C PHE A 255 5.90 -17.50 -0.98
N PHE A 256 4.65 -17.53 -0.54
CA PHE A 256 3.50 -17.17 -1.37
C PHE A 256 3.62 -15.71 -1.85
N TRP A 257 3.98 -14.81 -0.93
CA TRP A 257 4.19 -13.40 -1.26
C TRP A 257 5.47 -13.16 -2.06
N ALA A 258 6.52 -13.94 -1.82
CA ALA A 258 7.76 -13.86 -2.60
C ALA A 258 7.59 -14.39 -4.04
N ALA A 259 6.72 -15.38 -4.24
CA ALA A 259 6.43 -16.01 -5.53
C ALA A 259 5.45 -15.21 -6.38
N THR A 260 4.52 -14.50 -5.75
CA THR A 260 3.64 -13.58 -6.48
C THR A 260 4.49 -12.46 -7.05
N LEU A 261 4.31 -12.17 -8.35
CA LEU A 261 4.96 -11.06 -9.06
C LEU A 261 4.38 -9.72 -8.58
N THR A 262 4.42 -9.48 -7.27
CA THR A 262 4.18 -8.16 -6.73
C THR A 262 5.45 -7.36 -7.04
N HIS A 263 5.35 -6.45 -8.00
CA HIS A 263 6.38 -5.42 -8.22
C HIS A 263 6.63 -4.58 -6.96
N SER A 264 5.72 -4.66 -5.98
CA SER A 264 5.87 -4.14 -4.63
C SER A 264 6.87 -5.01 -3.86
N ASP A 265 8.14 -4.70 -4.01
CA ASP A 265 9.21 -5.20 -3.13
C ASP A 265 9.04 -4.72 -1.67
N GLY A 266 8.03 -3.89 -1.35
CA GLY A 266 7.73 -3.41 0.01
C GLY A 266 8.83 -2.55 0.64
N VAL A 267 10.00 -2.46 0.03
CA VAL A 267 11.21 -1.84 0.59
C VAL A 267 11.86 -0.82 -0.36
N GLY A 268 11.32 -0.56 -1.55
CA GLY A 268 11.60 0.71 -2.20
C GLY A 268 11.26 0.80 -3.68
N ASP A 269 10.10 1.38 -3.98
CA ASP A 269 9.77 2.04 -5.25
C ASP A 269 10.63 3.31 -5.49
N ARG A 270 11.93 3.24 -5.22
CA ARG A 270 12.85 4.37 -5.29
C ARG A 270 14.08 4.02 -6.10
N ARG A 271 13.89 3.68 -7.39
CA ARG A 271 14.86 4.01 -8.45
C ARG A 271 14.31 3.78 -9.86
N ASN A 272 14.31 4.86 -10.64
CA ASN A 272 14.03 5.00 -12.07
C ASN A 272 14.93 4.17 -13.01
N ASN A 273 15.11 2.87 -12.77
CA ASN A 273 15.79 1.99 -13.72
C ASN A 273 14.84 0.87 -14.14
N GLU A 274 13.86 1.22 -14.97
CA GLU A 274 12.89 0.30 -15.61
C GLU A 274 13.53 -0.79 -16.49
N ALA A 275 14.85 -0.78 -16.70
CA ALA A 275 15.48 -1.62 -17.72
C ALA A 275 16.10 -2.93 -17.22
N LYS A 276 16.08 -3.24 -15.93
CA LYS A 276 16.44 -4.59 -15.45
C LYS A 276 15.53 -4.93 -14.29
N LEU A 277 14.63 -5.89 -14.50
CA LEU A 277 14.16 -6.81 -13.47
C LEU A 277 15.41 -7.56 -12.96
N GLY A 278 16.28 -6.82 -12.29
CA GLY A 278 17.62 -7.26 -11.95
C GLY A 278 17.50 -8.35 -10.91
N LYS A 279 18.58 -9.11 -10.75
CA LYS A 279 18.80 -10.16 -9.73
C LYS A 279 18.56 -9.72 -8.26
N ASN A 280 17.94 -8.56 -8.03
CA ASN A 280 17.76 -7.89 -6.75
C ASN A 280 16.29 -7.73 -6.34
N ALA A 281 15.32 -8.23 -7.11
CA ALA A 281 13.93 -8.25 -6.66
C ALA A 281 13.83 -9.17 -5.44
N ILE A 282 13.29 -8.66 -4.33
CA ILE A 282 13.33 -9.34 -3.02
C ILE A 282 12.63 -10.69 -3.06
N GLY A 283 11.47 -10.79 -3.71
CA GLY A 283 10.73 -12.05 -3.81
C GLY A 283 11.54 -13.16 -4.50
N PRO A 284 11.95 -12.99 -5.77
CA PRO A 284 12.79 -13.96 -6.45
C PRO A 284 14.14 -14.22 -5.77
N LEU A 285 14.74 -13.20 -5.14
CA LEU A 285 15.99 -13.35 -4.39
C LEU A 285 15.78 -14.18 -3.12
N LEU A 286 14.66 -14.03 -2.41
CA LEU A 286 14.34 -14.82 -1.22
C LEU A 286 14.17 -16.31 -1.56
N LEU A 287 13.60 -16.58 -2.74
CA LEU A 287 13.39 -17.94 -3.26
C LEU A 287 14.63 -18.54 -3.96
N SER A 288 15.70 -17.76 -4.11
CA SER A 288 16.96 -18.23 -4.68
C SER A 288 17.75 -19.09 -3.69
N PRO A 289 18.73 -19.91 -4.13
CA PRO A 289 19.58 -20.68 -3.23
C PRO A 289 20.27 -19.84 -2.16
N GLU A 290 20.68 -18.61 -2.51
CA GLU A 290 21.26 -17.65 -1.57
C GLU A 290 20.23 -17.15 -0.55
N GLY A 291 18.99 -16.90 -1.00
CA GLY A 291 17.89 -16.50 -0.12
C GLY A 291 17.50 -17.60 0.87
N LEU A 292 17.42 -18.85 0.41
CA LEU A 292 17.17 -20.01 1.26
C LEU A 292 18.28 -20.18 2.32
N LYS A 293 19.55 -20.00 1.95
CA LYS A 293 20.66 -19.99 2.93
C LYS A 293 20.51 -18.88 3.98
N GLY A 294 20.03 -17.70 3.57
CA GLY A 294 19.72 -16.61 4.49
C GLY A 294 18.61 -16.98 5.48
N LEU A 295 17.56 -17.66 5.01
CA LEU A 295 16.48 -18.16 5.89
C LEU A 295 16.95 -19.25 6.85
N VAL A 296 17.89 -20.10 6.42
CA VAL A 296 18.54 -21.08 7.32
C VAL A 296 19.36 -20.37 8.41
N GLN A 297 20.11 -19.33 8.05
CA GLN A 297 20.87 -18.52 9.01
C GLN A 297 19.97 -17.79 10.00
N ALA A 298 18.77 -17.37 9.56
CA ALA A 298 17.76 -16.73 10.40
C ALA A 298 16.99 -17.73 11.29
N GLY A 299 17.15 -19.04 11.09
CA GLY A 299 16.41 -20.07 11.82
C GLY A 299 14.96 -20.29 11.35
N GLU A 300 14.57 -19.69 10.21
CA GLU A 300 13.24 -19.86 9.62
C GLU A 300 13.11 -21.17 8.83
N LEU A 301 14.24 -21.69 8.33
CA LEU A 301 14.33 -23.00 7.66
C LEU A 301 15.46 -23.84 8.26
N THR A 302 15.31 -25.17 8.23
CA THR A 302 16.44 -26.06 8.46
C THR A 302 17.25 -26.25 7.19
N MET A 303 18.52 -26.65 7.34
CA MET A 303 19.38 -26.95 6.17
C MET A 303 18.76 -28.07 5.31
N GLU A 304 18.19 -29.10 5.96
CA GLU A 304 17.56 -30.23 5.29
C GLU A 304 16.32 -29.82 4.49
N GLU A 305 15.52 -28.90 5.03
CA GLU A 305 14.34 -28.35 4.33
C GLU A 305 14.76 -27.52 3.12
N ALA A 306 15.76 -26.64 3.28
CA ALA A 306 16.28 -25.83 2.17
C ALA A 306 16.86 -26.71 1.05
N ASP A 307 17.63 -27.73 1.40
CA ASP A 307 18.17 -28.70 0.44
C ASP A 307 17.06 -29.52 -0.21
N SER A 308 16.03 -29.92 0.55
CA SER A 308 14.88 -30.65 0.01
C SER A 308 14.09 -29.81 -1.00
N LEU A 309 13.90 -28.52 -0.73
CA LEU A 309 13.27 -27.59 -1.67
C LEU A 309 14.10 -27.45 -2.96
N LEU A 310 15.42 -27.28 -2.85
CA LEU A 310 16.31 -27.19 -4.02
C LEU A 310 16.35 -28.50 -4.82
N ASN A 311 16.34 -29.64 -4.14
CA ASN A 311 16.39 -30.97 -4.76
C ASN A 311 15.03 -31.43 -5.30
N SER A 312 13.92 -30.77 -4.93
CA SER A 312 12.58 -31.11 -5.40
C SER A 312 12.43 -30.97 -6.93
N GLY A 313 13.27 -30.15 -7.57
CA GLY A 313 13.18 -29.83 -8.99
C GLY A 313 11.95 -29.01 -9.37
N LEU A 314 11.13 -28.59 -8.39
CA LEU A 314 9.96 -27.77 -8.60
C LEU A 314 10.36 -26.30 -8.81
N PRO A 315 9.59 -25.53 -9.61
CA PRO A 315 9.86 -24.11 -9.77
C PRO A 315 9.67 -23.39 -8.42
N PRO A 316 10.45 -22.32 -8.14
CA PRO A 316 10.39 -21.65 -6.83
C PRO A 316 9.01 -21.08 -6.47
N SER A 317 8.17 -20.80 -7.47
CA SER A 317 6.79 -20.36 -7.26
C SER A 317 5.89 -21.42 -6.60
N GLN A 318 6.34 -22.68 -6.55
CA GLN A 318 5.59 -23.79 -5.97
C GLN A 318 6.10 -24.20 -4.57
N TYR A 319 7.18 -23.61 -4.06
CA TYR A 319 7.74 -23.96 -2.75
C TYR A 319 6.74 -23.80 -1.60
N THR A 320 5.84 -22.83 -1.69
CA THR A 320 4.72 -22.64 -0.75
C THR A 320 3.86 -23.89 -0.55
N TYR A 321 3.70 -24.73 -1.56
CA TYR A 321 2.79 -25.87 -1.51
C TYR A 321 3.46 -27.17 -1.02
N ILE A 322 4.79 -27.15 -0.86
CA ILE A 322 5.60 -28.31 -0.44
C ILE A 322 5.82 -28.27 1.08
N LEU A 323 6.00 -27.07 1.64
CA LEU A 323 6.12 -26.82 3.08
C LEU A 323 4.78 -27.02 3.80
#